data_AF-A0A401FI04-F1
#
_entry.id   AF-A0A401FI04-F1
#
_cell.length_a   1.000
_cell.length_b   1.000
_cell.length_c   1.000
_cell.angle_alpha   90.00
_cell.angle_beta   90.00
_cell.angle_gamma   90.00
#
_symmetry.space_group_name_H-M   'P 1'
#
loop_
_entity.id
_entity.type
_entity.pdbx_description
1 polymer ?
#
loop_
_entity_poly.entity_id
_entity_poly.type
_entity_poly.pdbx_seq_one_letter_code
_entity_poly.pdbx_strand_id
1 'polypeptide(L)'
;MAPSIRVTGLKTGTSDKAGGSFVSSATNRHRRIVTVVLHASNTSATDPARYIQTAKLLREVVSNNHPVHLKSQTTVKHAKTVFVRNAKQQTVNVGTSHSRWVWLPNRSVRVTGKFVTKNQKLRAPMTTKQVVAKANLLVNGQQISYLRAKSDEIALTPTKKVERANVFVLAFRAIADLF
;
A
#
# COMPACT_ATOMS: atom_id res chain seq x y z
N MET A 1 -20.38 -14.08 14.20
CA MET A 1 -20.28 -14.80 12.90
C MET A 1 -18.82 -14.90 12.50
N ALA A 2 -18.27 -16.11 12.40
CA ALA A 2 -16.92 -16.30 11.84
C ALA A 2 -16.92 -15.79 10.39
N PRO A 3 -15.91 -15.03 9.94
CA PRO A 3 -15.87 -14.55 8.57
C PRO A 3 -15.95 -15.74 7.61
N SER A 4 -16.93 -15.73 6.71
CA SER A 4 -17.12 -16.81 5.74
C SER A 4 -15.96 -16.80 4.74
N ILE A 5 -14.99 -17.68 4.99
CA ILE A 5 -13.89 -17.93 4.06
C ILE A 5 -14.42 -18.89 3.00
N ARG A 6 -14.61 -18.41 1.77
CA ARG A 6 -14.98 -19.26 0.64
C ARG A 6 -13.76 -19.55 -0.21
N VAL A 7 -13.32 -20.81 -0.22
CA VAL A 7 -12.25 -21.28 -1.12
C VAL A 7 -12.87 -21.64 -2.47
N THR A 8 -12.36 -21.07 -3.55
CA THR A 8 -12.82 -21.34 -4.92
C THR A 8 -11.82 -22.17 -5.73
N GLY A 9 -10.71 -22.59 -5.11
CA GLY A 9 -9.64 -23.36 -5.73
C GLY A 9 -8.77 -22.54 -6.71
N LEU A 10 -7.61 -23.10 -7.09
CA LEU A 10 -6.90 -22.71 -8.31
C LEU A 10 -6.31 -23.94 -9.03
N LYS A 11 -5.42 -24.71 -8.38
CA LYS A 11 -4.84 -25.96 -8.96
C LYS A 11 -4.10 -26.80 -7.92
N THR A 12 -4.12 -28.12 -8.08
CA THR A 12 -3.32 -29.10 -7.33
C THR A 12 -2.18 -29.68 -8.17
N GLY A 13 -1.11 -30.15 -7.51
CA GLY A 13 -0.03 -30.92 -8.13
C GLY A 13 0.61 -31.88 -7.12
N THR A 14 1.03 -33.06 -7.57
CA THR A 14 1.73 -34.04 -6.74
C THR A 14 2.79 -34.75 -7.58
N SER A 15 3.98 -34.90 -7.02
CA SER A 15 5.01 -35.85 -7.48
C SER A 15 5.94 -36.16 -6.31
N ASP A 16 6.78 -37.17 -6.44
CA ASP A 16 7.73 -37.54 -5.36
C ASP A 16 8.64 -36.38 -4.97
N LYS A 17 9.08 -35.58 -5.95
CA LYS A 17 9.91 -34.38 -5.71
C LYS A 17 9.09 -33.18 -5.23
N ALA A 18 7.87 -32.99 -5.72
CA ALA A 18 7.06 -31.81 -5.43
C ALA A 18 6.20 -31.96 -4.15
N GLY A 19 6.06 -33.17 -3.61
CA GLY A 19 5.14 -33.50 -2.53
C GLY A 19 3.69 -33.07 -2.84
N GLY A 20 2.85 -32.98 -1.81
CA GLY A 20 1.50 -32.46 -1.92
C GLY A 20 1.48 -30.94 -2.10
N SER A 21 1.19 -30.47 -3.31
CA SER A 21 1.15 -29.02 -3.61
C SER A 21 -0.26 -28.54 -3.96
N PHE A 22 -0.60 -27.33 -3.52
CA PHE A 22 -1.88 -26.68 -3.78
C PHE A 22 -1.77 -25.16 -3.83
N VAL A 23 -2.31 -24.58 -4.90
CA VAL A 23 -2.57 -23.14 -5.01
C VAL A 23 -4.06 -22.92 -4.86
N SER A 24 -4.44 -22.11 -3.87
CA SER A 24 -5.83 -21.80 -3.57
C SER A 24 -6.12 -20.32 -3.77
N SER A 25 -7.35 -20.03 -4.19
CA SER A 25 -7.96 -18.72 -4.11
C SER A 25 -9.09 -18.76 -3.10
N ALA A 26 -9.09 -17.85 -2.14
CA ALA A 26 -10.13 -17.73 -1.13
C ALA A 26 -10.62 -16.29 -1.02
N THR A 27 -11.89 -16.11 -0.68
CA THR A 27 -12.45 -14.78 -0.41
C THR A 27 -12.73 -14.62 1.08
N ASN A 28 -12.21 -13.55 1.68
CA ASN A 28 -12.47 -13.13 3.06
C ASN A 28 -12.75 -11.63 3.05
N ARG A 29 -13.84 -11.16 3.69
CA ARG A 29 -14.24 -9.74 3.74
C ARG A 29 -14.21 -9.07 2.35
N HIS A 30 -14.80 -9.73 1.35
CA HIS A 30 -14.83 -9.31 -0.07
C HIS A 30 -13.45 -9.11 -0.71
N ARG A 31 -12.43 -9.80 -0.19
CA ARG A 31 -11.07 -9.76 -0.72
C ARG A 31 -10.52 -11.12 -1.02
N ARG A 32 -9.87 -11.22 -2.16
CA ARG A 32 -9.17 -12.42 -2.56
C ARG A 32 -7.84 -12.55 -1.82
N ILE A 33 -7.62 -13.72 -1.25
CA ILE A 33 -6.36 -14.21 -0.69
C ILE A 33 -5.94 -15.38 -1.58
N VAL A 34 -4.67 -15.37 -2.01
CA VAL A 34 -4.07 -16.48 -2.73
C VAL A 34 -3.08 -17.15 -1.80
N THR A 35 -3.20 -18.45 -1.61
CA THR A 35 -2.24 -19.25 -0.82
C THR A 35 -1.51 -20.19 -1.76
N VAL A 36 -0.21 -20.33 -1.55
CA VAL A 36 0.64 -21.27 -2.28
C VAL A 36 1.29 -22.17 -1.24
N VAL A 37 0.92 -23.45 -1.23
CA VAL A 37 1.57 -24.48 -0.42
C VAL A 37 2.26 -25.44 -1.38
N LEU A 38 3.56 -25.57 -1.23
CA LEU A 38 4.39 -26.50 -1.99
C LEU A 38 4.97 -27.54 -1.04
N HIS A 39 5.13 -28.77 -1.52
CA HIS A 39 5.79 -29.85 -0.79
C HIS A 39 5.23 -30.10 0.62
N ALA A 40 3.89 -30.15 0.77
CA ALA A 40 3.32 -30.70 1.99
C ALA A 40 3.59 -32.21 2.03
N SER A 41 4.23 -32.70 3.08
CA SER A 41 4.49 -34.12 3.28
C SER A 41 3.19 -34.92 3.17
N ASN A 42 3.18 -35.89 2.27
CA ASN A 42 2.01 -36.67 1.92
C ASN A 42 2.41 -38.12 1.70
N THR A 43 1.52 -39.04 2.08
CA THR A 43 1.72 -40.49 1.93
C THR A 43 1.22 -41.02 0.59
N SER A 44 0.33 -40.28 -0.07
CA SER A 44 -0.23 -40.63 -1.37
C SER A 44 -0.70 -39.39 -2.14
N ALA A 45 -1.12 -39.56 -3.40
CA ALA A 45 -1.68 -38.48 -4.20
C ALA A 45 -3.07 -38.00 -3.71
N THR A 46 -3.80 -38.82 -2.96
CA THR A 46 -5.13 -38.49 -2.42
C THR A 46 -5.07 -37.92 -0.99
N ASP A 47 -3.89 -37.97 -0.36
CA ASP A 47 -3.65 -37.43 0.97
C ASP A 47 -4.05 -35.92 1.06
N PRO A 48 -4.85 -35.53 2.07
CA PRO A 48 -5.34 -34.17 2.22
C PRO A 48 -4.33 -33.18 2.81
N ALA A 49 -3.08 -33.58 3.10
CA ALA A 49 -2.07 -32.76 3.77
C ALA A 49 -1.98 -31.33 3.20
N ARG A 50 -1.92 -31.18 1.88
CA ARG A 50 -1.88 -29.87 1.19
C ARG A 50 -3.05 -28.94 1.54
N TYR A 51 -4.24 -29.51 1.72
CA TYR A 51 -5.47 -28.79 2.04
C TYR A 51 -5.51 -28.43 3.52
N ILE A 52 -5.06 -29.35 4.39
CA ILE A 52 -4.93 -29.10 5.83
C ILE A 52 -3.96 -27.94 6.07
N GLN A 53 -2.79 -27.95 5.42
CA GLN A 53 -1.79 -26.89 5.56
C GLN A 53 -2.28 -25.56 4.97
N THR A 54 -2.95 -25.61 3.82
CA THR A 54 -3.58 -24.42 3.23
C THR A 54 -4.63 -23.81 4.16
N ALA A 55 -5.48 -24.64 4.78
CA ALA A 55 -6.49 -24.18 5.73
C ALA A 55 -5.85 -23.57 6.98
N LYS A 56 -4.77 -24.16 7.51
CA LYS A 56 -4.00 -23.60 8.63
C LYS A 56 -3.40 -22.23 8.27
N LEU A 57 -2.69 -22.14 7.14
CA LEU A 57 -2.09 -20.89 6.66
C LEU A 57 -3.15 -19.80 6.45
N LEU A 58 -4.26 -20.14 5.78
CA LEU A 58 -5.33 -19.20 5.51
C LEU A 58 -5.99 -18.68 6.79
N ARG A 59 -6.27 -19.57 7.76
CA ARG A 59 -6.79 -19.18 9.08
C ARG A 59 -5.83 -18.26 9.81
N GLU A 60 -4.54 -18.60 9.83
CA GLU A 60 -3.50 -17.78 10.47
C GLU A 60 -3.47 -16.37 9.90
N VAL A 61 -3.47 -16.24 8.56
CA VAL A 61 -3.47 -14.93 7.89
C VAL A 61 -4.70 -14.10 8.25
N VAL A 62 -5.91 -14.67 8.20
CA VAL A 62 -7.15 -13.89 8.44
C VAL A 62 -7.44 -13.64 9.92
N SER A 63 -6.93 -14.49 10.82
CA SER A 63 -7.06 -14.31 12.26
C SER A 63 -6.13 -13.22 12.79
N ASN A 64 -4.99 -13.01 12.13
CA ASN A 64 -3.98 -12.05 12.56
C ASN A 64 -3.95 -10.76 11.74
N ASN A 65 -4.65 -10.70 10.61
CA ASN A 65 -4.67 -9.53 9.74
C ASN A 65 -6.08 -9.17 9.30
N HIS A 66 -6.29 -7.89 9.01
CA HIS A 66 -7.52 -7.37 8.45
C HIS A 66 -7.23 -6.38 7.32
N PRO A 67 -8.13 -6.28 6.34
CA PRO A 67 -8.05 -5.26 5.32
C PRO A 67 -8.47 -3.89 5.86
N VAL A 68 -7.66 -2.86 5.60
CA VAL A 68 -7.94 -1.45 5.89
C VAL A 68 -8.03 -0.65 4.59
N HIS A 69 -9.07 0.18 4.48
CA HIS A 69 -9.30 1.03 3.31
C HIS A 69 -8.56 2.36 3.47
N LEU A 70 -7.47 2.53 2.72
CA LEU A 70 -6.79 3.80 2.59
C LEU A 70 -7.51 4.61 1.51
N LYS A 71 -8.35 5.57 1.91
CA LYS A 71 -9.09 6.43 0.97
C LYS A 71 -8.13 7.33 0.19
N SER A 72 -8.56 7.83 -0.97
CA SER A 72 -7.85 8.91 -1.65
C SER A 72 -7.84 10.17 -0.77
N GLN A 73 -6.86 11.03 -1.00
CA GLN A 73 -6.62 12.27 -0.26
C GLN A 73 -6.33 12.07 1.24
N THR A 74 -6.07 10.83 1.67
CA THR A 74 -5.64 10.55 3.04
C THR A 74 -4.22 11.03 3.24
N THR A 75 -3.99 11.86 4.25
CA THR A 75 -2.65 12.28 4.65
C THR A 75 -1.95 11.17 5.43
N VAL A 76 -0.70 10.89 5.06
CA VAL A 76 0.11 9.86 5.73
C VAL A 76 1.13 10.52 6.65
N LYS A 77 1.19 10.07 7.91
CA LYS A 77 2.15 10.60 8.90
C LYS A 77 3.58 10.45 8.38
N HIS A 78 4.42 11.47 8.58
CA HIS A 78 5.78 11.59 8.02
C HIS A 78 5.89 11.73 6.49
N ALA A 79 4.77 11.66 5.75
CA ALA A 79 4.69 11.93 4.31
C ALA A 79 3.52 12.87 3.97
N LYS A 80 3.44 14.02 4.66
CA LYS A 80 2.27 14.90 4.66
C LYS A 80 2.42 16.20 3.85
N THR A 81 3.64 16.64 3.57
CA THR A 81 3.88 17.94 2.92
C THR A 81 5.00 17.88 1.90
N VAL A 82 4.90 18.76 0.90
CA VAL A 82 5.95 19.05 -0.09
C VAL A 82 6.13 20.56 -0.24
N PHE A 83 7.31 20.97 -0.67
CA PHE A 83 7.60 22.36 -1.00
C PHE A 83 7.28 22.65 -2.46
N VAL A 84 6.55 23.73 -2.72
CA VAL A 84 6.14 24.17 -4.06
C VAL A 84 6.52 25.64 -4.23
N ARG A 85 7.44 25.92 -5.17
CA ARG A 85 7.87 27.27 -5.50
C ARG A 85 6.71 28.08 -6.11
N ASN A 86 6.73 29.39 -5.88
CA ASN A 86 5.74 30.35 -6.40
C ASN A 86 4.29 30.13 -5.94
N ALA A 87 4.03 29.19 -5.02
CA ALA A 87 2.70 28.99 -4.46
C ALA A 87 2.34 30.10 -3.46
N LYS A 88 1.05 30.40 -3.30
CA LYS A 88 0.56 31.29 -2.22
C LYS A 88 1.13 30.83 -0.87
N GLN A 89 0.97 29.53 -0.57
CA GLN A 89 1.62 28.82 0.52
C GLN A 89 2.62 27.80 -0.05
N GLN A 90 3.91 28.00 0.22
CA GLN A 90 4.98 27.15 -0.35
C GLN A 90 5.01 25.74 0.26
N THR A 91 4.51 25.56 1.48
CA THR A 91 4.33 24.25 2.11
C THR A 91 2.93 23.73 1.79
N VAL A 92 2.86 22.73 0.92
CA VAL A 92 1.59 22.17 0.42
C VAL A 92 1.33 20.82 1.07
N ASN A 93 0.12 20.65 1.62
CA ASN A 93 -0.35 19.36 2.13
C ASN A 93 -0.61 18.39 0.98
N VAL A 94 -0.17 17.15 1.15
CA VAL A 94 -0.37 16.07 0.19
C VAL A 94 -1.12 14.90 0.83
N GLY A 95 -1.89 14.22 -0.01
CA GLY A 95 -2.60 13.00 0.35
C GLY A 95 -2.42 11.95 -0.74
N THR A 96 -2.89 10.74 -0.47
CA THR A 96 -2.89 9.64 -1.44
C THR A 96 -3.63 10.02 -2.72
N SER A 97 -3.04 9.71 -3.87
CA SER A 97 -3.65 9.99 -5.18
C SER A 97 -4.92 9.15 -5.41
N HIS A 98 -4.91 7.91 -4.96
CA HIS A 98 -5.98 6.93 -5.19
C HIS A 98 -6.30 6.19 -3.91
N SER A 99 -7.54 5.71 -3.81
CA SER A 99 -7.88 4.77 -2.75
C SER A 99 -7.24 3.42 -3.04
N ARG A 100 -6.82 2.74 -1.98
CA ARG A 100 -6.35 1.36 -2.07
C ARG A 100 -6.63 0.64 -0.77
N TRP A 101 -6.47 -0.65 -0.81
CA TRP A 101 -6.56 -1.46 0.38
C TRP A 101 -5.21 -2.01 0.80
N VAL A 102 -5.03 -2.06 2.12
CA VAL A 102 -3.80 -2.53 2.76
C VAL A 102 -4.19 -3.57 3.80
N TRP A 103 -3.49 -4.69 3.85
CA TRP A 103 -3.65 -5.67 4.92
C TRP A 103 -2.75 -5.31 6.08
N LEU A 104 -3.33 -5.17 7.27
CA LEU A 104 -2.62 -4.78 8.49
C LEU A 104 -2.86 -5.82 9.59
N PRO A 105 -1.89 -6.02 10.50
CA PRO A 105 -2.09 -6.84 11.69
C PRO A 105 -3.27 -6.36 12.55
N ASN A 106 -3.96 -7.29 13.23
CA ASN A 106 -5.13 -7.02 14.09
C ASN A 106 -4.82 -6.31 15.42
N ARG A 107 -3.55 -5.97 15.67
CA ARG A 107 -3.08 -5.27 16.87
C ARG A 107 -2.91 -3.78 16.60
N SER A 108 -2.72 -2.98 17.65
CA SER A 108 -2.37 -1.57 17.52
C SER A 108 -1.12 -1.42 16.66
N VAL A 109 -1.29 -0.85 15.47
CA VAL A 109 -0.20 -0.62 14.51
C VAL A 109 -0.04 0.85 14.20
N ARG A 110 1.21 1.29 14.13
CA ARG A 110 1.59 2.62 13.70
C ARG A 110 1.85 2.60 12.20
N VAL A 111 0.99 3.26 11.42
CA VAL A 111 1.18 3.41 9.97
C VAL A 111 1.81 4.77 9.68
N THR A 112 2.96 4.76 9.01
CA THR A 112 3.71 5.96 8.62
C THR A 112 4.16 5.89 7.18
N GLY A 113 4.54 7.01 6.60
CA GLY A 113 5.05 7.10 5.23
C GLY A 113 6.53 7.48 5.21
N LYS A 114 7.28 6.87 4.29
CA LYS A 114 8.64 7.27 3.95
C LYS A 114 8.67 7.73 2.50
N PHE A 115 9.08 8.97 2.25
CA PHE A 115 9.22 9.45 0.87
C PHE A 115 10.24 8.62 0.10
N VAL A 116 9.86 8.16 -1.08
CA VAL A 116 10.75 7.51 -2.06
C VAL A 116 11.28 8.56 -3.02
N THR A 117 10.40 9.48 -3.45
CA THR A 117 10.76 10.58 -4.33
C THR A 117 9.97 11.81 -3.96
N LYS A 118 10.66 12.94 -3.80
CA LYS A 118 10.07 14.28 -3.77
C LYS A 118 10.52 15.01 -5.02
N ASN A 119 9.58 15.46 -5.84
CA ASN A 119 9.96 16.32 -6.96
C ASN A 119 10.48 17.66 -6.39
N GLN A 120 11.76 17.96 -6.63
CA GLN A 120 12.40 19.16 -6.09
C GLN A 120 12.07 20.43 -6.90
N LYS A 121 11.48 20.28 -8.10
CA LYS A 121 11.19 21.39 -9.04
C LYS A 121 9.71 21.75 -9.10
N LEU A 122 8.94 21.46 -8.06
CA LEU A 122 7.51 21.78 -8.00
C LEU A 122 7.28 23.29 -8.03
N ARG A 123 6.39 23.76 -8.92
CA ARG A 123 6.02 25.16 -9.09
C ARG A 123 4.50 25.30 -9.21
N ALA A 124 3.94 26.36 -8.64
CA ALA A 124 2.54 26.71 -8.81
C ALA A 124 2.26 27.40 -10.16
N PRO A 125 1.05 27.27 -10.72
CA PRO A 125 -0.12 26.59 -10.15
C PRO A 125 -0.11 25.07 -10.33
N MET A 126 -0.80 24.34 -9.44
CA MET A 126 -0.95 22.88 -9.52
C MET A 126 -2.39 22.45 -9.20
N THR A 127 -2.83 21.35 -9.81
CA THR A 127 -4.14 20.74 -9.53
C THR A 127 -4.03 19.63 -8.48
N THR A 128 -5.16 19.20 -7.92
CA THR A 128 -5.25 18.09 -6.95
C THR A 128 -4.98 16.71 -7.56
N LYS A 129 -4.90 16.62 -8.90
CA LYS A 129 -4.65 15.36 -9.62
C LYS A 129 -3.18 15.15 -9.97
N GLN A 130 -2.34 16.18 -9.83
CA GLN A 130 -0.94 16.10 -10.20
C GLN A 130 -0.14 15.35 -9.13
N VAL A 131 0.56 14.29 -9.52
CA VAL A 131 1.46 13.56 -8.63
C VAL A 131 2.71 14.40 -8.38
N VAL A 132 2.98 14.67 -7.10
CA VAL A 132 4.08 15.56 -6.66
C VAL A 132 5.15 14.84 -5.85
N ALA A 133 4.80 13.68 -5.30
CA ALA A 133 5.71 12.83 -4.57
C ALA A 133 5.26 11.37 -4.60
N LYS A 134 6.16 10.47 -4.23
CA LYS A 134 5.87 9.07 -3.94
C LYS A 134 6.39 8.70 -2.56
N ALA A 135 5.70 7.79 -1.88
CA ALA A 135 6.10 7.30 -0.57
C ALA A 135 5.82 5.80 -0.43
N ASN A 136 6.53 5.13 0.46
CA ASN A 136 6.22 3.77 0.90
C ASN A 136 5.52 3.82 2.26
N LEU A 137 4.57 2.90 2.47
CA LEU A 137 3.93 2.72 3.76
C LEU A 137 4.80 1.83 4.65
N LEU A 138 4.96 2.24 5.89
CA LEU A 138 5.62 1.51 6.96
C LEU A 138 4.58 1.15 8.03
N VAL A 139 4.60 -0.09 8.47
CA VAL A 139 3.78 -0.62 9.57
C VAL A 139 4.72 -0.94 10.71
N ASN A 140 4.59 -0.25 11.85
CA ASN A 140 5.51 -0.34 12.98
C ASN A 140 6.99 -0.14 12.57
N GLY A 141 7.24 0.75 11.61
CA GLY A 141 8.57 1.04 11.09
C GLY A 141 9.08 0.07 10.02
N GLN A 142 8.40 -1.06 9.80
CA GLN A 142 8.75 -2.03 8.76
C GLN A 142 8.01 -1.76 7.46
N GLN A 143 8.70 -1.85 6.32
CA GLN A 143 8.09 -1.67 5.01
C GLN A 143 7.19 -2.85 4.67
N ILE A 144 6.03 -2.55 4.08
CA ILE A 144 5.14 -3.59 3.56
C ILE A 144 5.75 -4.17 2.28
N SER A 145 5.95 -5.49 2.25
CA SER A 145 6.45 -6.20 1.08
C SER A 145 5.31 -6.58 0.14
N TYR A 146 5.57 -6.47 -1.16
CA TYR A 146 4.67 -6.90 -2.23
C TYR A 146 5.43 -7.77 -3.22
N LEU A 147 4.75 -8.71 -3.88
CA LEU A 147 5.35 -9.57 -4.91
C LEU A 147 5.93 -8.77 -6.10
N ARG A 148 5.42 -7.55 -6.33
CA ARG A 148 5.90 -6.64 -7.39
C ARG A 148 6.53 -5.40 -6.76
N ALA A 149 7.76 -5.08 -7.17
CA ALA A 149 8.58 -4.01 -6.61
C ALA A 149 8.01 -2.58 -6.73
N LYS A 150 7.01 -2.31 -7.58
CA LYS A 150 6.36 -0.98 -7.68
C LYS A 150 5.03 -0.87 -6.91
N SER A 151 4.60 -1.96 -6.25
CA SER A 151 3.28 -2.02 -5.58
C SER A 151 3.31 -1.47 -4.15
N ASP A 152 4.51 -1.26 -3.61
CA ASP A 152 4.79 -0.62 -2.32
C ASP A 152 4.66 0.92 -2.37
N GLU A 153 4.97 1.52 -3.52
CA GLU A 153 4.86 2.97 -3.73
C GLU A 153 3.39 3.44 -3.76
N ILE A 154 3.10 4.49 -2.99
CA ILE A 154 1.89 5.30 -3.09
C ILE A 154 2.22 6.65 -3.72
N ALA A 155 1.47 7.01 -4.76
CA ALA A 155 1.51 8.34 -5.34
C ALA A 155 0.81 9.35 -4.43
N LEU A 156 1.39 10.54 -4.28
CA LEU A 156 0.85 11.63 -3.46
C LEU A 156 0.52 12.83 -4.35
N THR A 157 -0.65 13.42 -4.13
CA THR A 157 -1.12 14.64 -4.82
C THR A 157 -1.50 15.73 -3.81
N PRO A 158 -1.53 17.01 -4.21
CA PRO A 158 -2.00 18.09 -3.34
C PRO A 158 -3.43 17.85 -2.88
N THR A 159 -3.71 18.09 -1.59
CA THR A 159 -5.07 17.94 -1.04
C THR A 159 -6.02 19.05 -1.46
N LYS A 160 -5.47 20.16 -1.96
CA LYS A 160 -6.19 21.33 -2.47
C LYS A 160 -5.46 21.86 -3.70
N LYS A 161 -6.17 22.64 -4.54
CA LYS A 161 -5.54 23.36 -5.66
C LYS A 161 -4.45 24.27 -5.12
N VAL A 162 -3.28 24.24 -5.75
CA VAL A 162 -2.14 25.08 -5.37
C VAL A 162 -2.13 26.29 -6.31
N GLU A 163 -2.46 27.44 -5.77
CA GLU A 163 -2.51 28.68 -6.55
C GLU A 163 -1.16 29.39 -6.54
N ARG A 164 -0.88 30.10 -7.64
CA ARG A 164 0.31 30.95 -7.74
C ARG A 164 0.15 32.18 -6.85
N ALA A 165 1.24 32.57 -6.19
CA ALA A 165 1.31 33.81 -5.43
C ALA A 165 1.23 35.04 -6.35
N ASN A 166 0.80 36.16 -5.79
CA ASN A 166 0.76 37.45 -6.50
C ASN A 166 2.18 37.90 -6.90
N VAL A 167 2.27 38.68 -7.99
CA VAL A 167 3.52 39.22 -8.53
C VAL A 167 4.35 39.98 -7.48
N PHE A 168 3.72 40.75 -6.58
CA PHE A 168 4.43 41.44 -5.48
C PHE A 168 5.08 40.47 -4.49
N VAL A 169 4.37 39.40 -4.12
CA VAL A 169 4.90 38.35 -3.24
C VAL A 169 6.04 37.59 -3.93
N LEU A 170 5.93 37.37 -5.24
CA LEU A 170 6.98 36.72 -6.02
C LEU A 170 8.22 37.61 -6.15
N ALA A 171 8.05 38.91 -6.40
CA ALA A 171 9.14 39.87 -6.46
C ALA A 171 9.87 39.99 -5.12
N PHE A 172 9.14 40.13 -4.01
CA PHE A 172 9.73 40.17 -2.67
C PHE A 172 10.51 38.89 -2.34
N ARG A 173 9.96 37.71 -2.66
CA ARG A 173 10.67 36.43 -2.45
C ARG A 173 11.91 36.31 -3.31
N ALA A 174 11.87 36.80 -4.56
CA ALA A 174 13.04 36.78 -5.44
C ALA A 174 14.18 37.66 -4.92
N ILE A 175 13.86 38.79 -4.27
CA ILE A 175 14.84 39.65 -3.60
C ILE A 175 15.37 38.97 -2.34
N ALA A 176 14.48 38.39 -1.52
CA ALA A 176 14.88 37.70 -0.29
C ALA A 176 15.77 36.47 -0.55
N ASP A 177 15.61 35.78 -1.69
CA ASP A 177 16.46 34.64 -2.07
C ASP A 177 17.91 35.04 -2.46
N LEU A 178 18.21 36.33 -2.60
CA LEU A 178 19.55 36.84 -2.95
C LEU A 178 20.43 37.16 -1.72
N PHE A 179 19.86 37.15 -0.51
CA PHE A 179 20.54 37.44 0.76
C PHE A 179 20.34 36.29 1.75
#